data_AF-A0A7J2KLW6-F1
#
_entry.id   AF-A0A7J2KLW6-F1
#
_cell.length_a   1.000
_cell.length_b   1.000
_cell.length_c   1.000
_cell.angle_alpha   90.00
_cell.angle_beta   90.00
_cell.angle_gamma   90.00
#
_symmetry.space_group_name_H-M   'P 1'
#
loop_
_entity.id
_entity.type
_entity.pdbx_description
1 polymer ?
#
loop_
_entity_poly.entity_id
_entity_poly.type
_entity_poly.pdbx_seq_one_letter_code
_entity_poly.pdbx_strand_id
1 'polypeptide(L)'
;MKLLLLINLAITFLISFLFVLGFYRYHKDEKVKKIIYPFSSIFFAYLALFIISVLWFFDITAYTPKDFNLIYSFVLFIQTLILFRIVYLINQEKNLFYLLFAYIVTLLLAYLSSYLSLFFSLTSFFLILVLSFILIRISDSYKNAAYAGGIYACVSLILGFLLLLGFGEPFLYGTISNFFFLFFVYFFLKNICSKPLTHKESSNIIQKESNLMLFVRYFLFIIVLTNLVLISTIGIHELSHVATARIYDCESRTIVYENGNYPYSEIICDNLTGKIIISLAGVITPILLGLFLFVLGGRFIKAISFLMVGFNIIAS
;
A
#
# COMPACT_ATOMS: atom_id res chain seq x y z
N MET A 1 -11.51 3.77 28.65
CA MET A 1 -11.43 2.46 27.97
C MET A 1 -12.78 1.74 27.87
N LYS A 2 -13.49 1.46 28.98
CA LYS A 2 -14.75 0.68 28.95
C LYS A 2 -15.84 1.23 28.00
N LEU A 3 -16.02 2.54 27.93
CA LEU A 3 -16.96 3.16 26.99
C LEU A 3 -16.57 2.87 25.52
N LEU A 4 -15.29 2.95 25.19
CA LEU A 4 -14.79 2.68 23.84
C LEU A 4 -14.96 1.20 23.46
N LEU A 5 -14.70 0.29 24.41
CA LEU A 5 -15.00 -1.14 24.27
C LEU A 5 -16.48 -1.37 24.00
N LEU A 6 -17.38 -0.71 24.75
CA LEU A 6 -18.83 -0.82 24.55
C LEU A 6 -19.26 -0.33 23.15
N ILE A 7 -18.70 0.78 22.67
CA ILE A 7 -18.95 1.30 21.32
C ILE A 7 -18.47 0.30 20.26
N ASN A 8 -17.25 -0.23 20.39
CA ASN A 8 -16.72 -1.22 19.45
C ASN A 8 -17.53 -2.52 19.47
N LEU A 9 -18.01 -2.96 20.64
CA LEU A 9 -18.93 -4.10 20.79
C LEU A 9 -20.24 -3.88 20.02
N ALA A 10 -20.86 -2.71 20.18
CA ALA A 10 -22.07 -2.37 19.45
C ALA A 10 -21.83 -2.37 17.92
N ILE A 11 -20.72 -1.77 17.47
CA ILE A 11 -20.37 -1.71 16.04
C ILE A 11 -20.11 -3.11 15.47
N THR A 12 -19.27 -3.92 16.13
CA THR A 12 -18.92 -5.28 15.67
C THR A 12 -20.13 -6.22 15.70
N PHE A 13 -21.03 -6.06 16.68
CA PHE A 13 -22.32 -6.75 16.69
C PHE A 13 -23.20 -6.35 15.51
N LEU A 14 -23.34 -5.04 15.22
CA LEU A 14 -24.14 -4.56 14.09
C LEU A 14 -23.59 -5.05 12.74
N ILE A 15 -22.26 -5.05 12.57
CA ILE A 15 -21.60 -5.61 11.38
C ILE A 15 -21.97 -7.09 11.23
N SER A 16 -21.82 -7.86 12.30
CA SER A 16 -22.13 -9.30 12.32
C SER A 16 -23.61 -9.57 12.02
N PHE A 17 -24.50 -8.77 12.61
CA PHE A 17 -25.94 -8.84 12.36
C PHE A 17 -26.30 -8.54 10.90
N LEU A 18 -25.68 -7.52 10.29
CA LEU A 18 -25.89 -7.21 8.88
C LEU A 18 -25.43 -8.34 7.95
N PHE A 19 -24.32 -9.02 8.26
CA PHE A 19 -23.89 -10.18 7.46
C PHE A 19 -24.87 -11.35 7.51
N VAL A 20 -25.43 -11.64 8.70
CA VAL A 20 -26.47 -12.68 8.86
C VAL A 20 -27.75 -12.28 8.13
N LEU A 21 -28.18 -11.03 8.27
CA LEU A 21 -29.37 -10.51 7.58
C LEU A 21 -29.19 -10.55 6.07
N GLY A 22 -28.02 -10.13 5.57
CA GLY A 22 -27.66 -10.20 4.16
C GLY A 22 -27.69 -11.64 3.64
N PHE A 23 -27.09 -12.58 4.37
CA PHE A 23 -27.13 -14.00 4.02
C PHE A 23 -28.58 -14.51 3.96
N TYR A 24 -29.36 -14.31 5.01
CA TYR A 24 -30.74 -14.77 5.07
C TYR A 24 -31.61 -14.18 3.96
N ARG A 25 -31.43 -12.89 3.65
CA ARG A 25 -32.20 -12.23 2.59
C ARG A 25 -31.87 -12.75 1.19
N TYR A 26 -30.61 -13.08 0.91
CA TYR A 26 -30.14 -13.37 -0.45
C TYR A 26 -29.72 -14.82 -0.70
N HIS A 27 -29.78 -15.72 0.30
CA HIS A 27 -29.32 -17.11 0.11
C HIS A 27 -30.11 -17.91 -0.93
N LYS A 28 -31.37 -17.52 -1.21
CA LYS A 28 -32.24 -18.18 -2.19
C LYS A 28 -32.02 -17.72 -3.64
N ASP A 29 -31.41 -16.55 -3.84
CA ASP A 29 -31.18 -16.02 -5.19
C ASP A 29 -29.89 -16.62 -5.76
N GLU A 30 -30.00 -17.55 -6.72
CA GLU A 30 -28.86 -18.24 -7.31
C GLU A 30 -27.82 -17.32 -7.95
N LYS A 31 -28.25 -16.16 -8.48
CA LYS A 31 -27.35 -15.21 -9.13
C LYS A 31 -26.51 -14.49 -8.09
N VAL A 32 -27.13 -14.03 -7.00
CA VAL A 32 -26.44 -13.28 -5.93
C VAL A 32 -25.70 -14.20 -4.97
N LYS A 33 -26.10 -15.47 -4.88
CA LYS A 33 -25.54 -16.49 -3.99
C LYS A 33 -24.01 -16.56 -4.02
N LYS A 34 -23.43 -16.47 -5.22
CA LYS A 34 -21.97 -16.56 -5.43
C LYS A 34 -21.19 -15.40 -4.79
N ILE A 35 -21.81 -14.25 -4.60
CA ILE A 35 -21.20 -13.08 -3.94
C ILE A 35 -21.56 -13.03 -2.46
N ILE A 36 -22.81 -13.30 -2.10
CA ILE A 36 -23.24 -13.18 -0.71
C ILE A 36 -22.59 -14.24 0.18
N TYR A 37 -22.35 -15.45 -0.30
CA TYR A 37 -21.67 -16.50 0.49
C TYR A 37 -20.26 -16.09 0.93
N PRO A 38 -19.33 -15.72 0.02
CA PRO A 38 -18.04 -15.24 0.45
C PRO A 38 -18.16 -13.95 1.28
N PHE A 39 -19.02 -13.00 0.90
CA PHE A 39 -19.17 -11.75 1.66
C PHE A 39 -19.62 -12.00 3.10
N SER A 40 -20.63 -12.84 3.31
CA SER A 40 -21.11 -13.23 4.62
C SER A 40 -20.11 -14.06 5.42
N SER A 41 -19.09 -14.68 4.81
CA SER A 41 -18.04 -15.39 5.56
C SER A 41 -17.15 -14.45 6.40
N ILE A 42 -17.13 -13.15 6.10
CA ILE A 42 -16.50 -12.11 6.95
C ILE A 42 -17.11 -12.08 8.36
N PHE A 43 -18.37 -12.53 8.50
CA PHE A 43 -19.06 -12.71 9.77
C PHE A 43 -18.20 -13.44 10.80
N PHE A 44 -17.53 -14.54 10.43
CA PHE A 44 -16.77 -15.33 11.39
C PHE A 44 -15.58 -14.57 11.98
N ALA A 45 -14.90 -13.74 11.17
CA ALA A 45 -13.79 -12.92 11.63
C ALA A 45 -14.29 -11.81 12.60
N TYR A 46 -15.40 -11.17 12.27
CA TYR A 46 -16.00 -10.14 13.14
C TYR A 46 -16.66 -10.72 14.39
N LEU A 47 -17.19 -11.94 14.34
CA LEU A 47 -17.69 -12.67 15.51
C LEU A 47 -16.54 -12.97 16.48
N ALA A 48 -15.38 -13.41 15.97
CA ALA A 48 -14.20 -13.60 16.80
C ALA A 48 -13.75 -12.28 17.46
N LEU A 49 -13.71 -11.18 16.70
CA LEU A 49 -13.38 -9.85 17.23
C LEU A 49 -14.40 -9.38 18.29
N PHE A 50 -15.69 -9.67 18.09
CA PHE A 50 -16.75 -9.39 19.06
C PHE A 50 -16.53 -10.19 20.36
N ILE A 51 -16.34 -11.51 20.26
CA ILE A 51 -16.11 -12.38 21.44
C ILE A 51 -14.90 -11.89 22.24
N ILE A 52 -13.79 -11.61 21.58
CA ILE A 52 -12.57 -11.12 22.25
C ILE A 52 -12.83 -9.75 22.91
N SER A 53 -13.57 -8.87 22.24
CA SER A 53 -13.95 -7.57 22.82
C SER A 53 -14.85 -7.72 24.05
N VAL A 54 -15.70 -8.76 24.11
CA VAL A 54 -16.52 -9.08 25.29
C VAL A 54 -15.63 -9.54 26.43
N LEU A 55 -14.67 -10.42 26.16
CA LEU A 55 -13.71 -10.90 27.16
C LEU A 55 -12.91 -9.74 27.77
N TRP A 56 -12.45 -8.79 26.95
CA TRP A 56 -11.79 -7.58 27.43
C TRP A 56 -12.73 -6.64 28.19
N PHE A 57 -14.01 -6.52 27.81
CA PHE A 57 -14.96 -5.65 28.49
C PHE A 57 -15.26 -6.11 29.93
N PHE A 58 -15.34 -7.43 30.13
CA PHE A 58 -15.56 -8.05 31.45
C PHE A 58 -14.26 -8.31 32.23
N ASP A 59 -13.12 -7.80 31.74
CA ASP A 59 -11.81 -7.98 32.37
C ASP A 59 -11.43 -9.47 32.58
N ILE A 60 -11.97 -10.40 31.77
CA ILE A 60 -11.66 -11.83 31.81
C ILE A 60 -10.24 -12.08 31.28
N THR A 61 -9.85 -11.31 30.26
CA THR A 61 -8.48 -11.25 29.74
C THR A 61 -7.99 -9.81 29.77
N ALA A 62 -6.69 -9.63 30.02
CA ALA A 62 -6.09 -8.30 29.99
C ALA A 62 -5.98 -7.79 28.54
N TYR A 63 -6.46 -6.57 28.28
CA TYR A 63 -6.24 -5.90 27.00
C TYR A 63 -4.79 -5.46 26.88
N THR A 64 -4.16 -5.77 25.75
CA THR A 64 -2.92 -5.10 25.32
C THR A 64 -3.08 -4.55 23.90
N PRO A 65 -2.51 -3.36 23.58
CA PRO A 65 -2.60 -2.80 22.24
C PRO A 65 -1.96 -3.68 21.16
N LYS A 66 -0.93 -4.46 21.52
CA LYS A 66 -0.25 -5.39 20.61
C LYS A 66 -1.16 -6.55 20.22
N ASP A 67 -1.86 -7.15 21.18
CA ASP A 67 -2.80 -8.24 20.91
C ASP A 67 -3.95 -7.76 20.02
N PHE A 68 -4.50 -6.58 20.33
CA PHE A 68 -5.53 -5.96 19.49
C PHE A 68 -5.05 -5.77 18.06
N ASN A 69 -3.88 -5.17 17.86
CA ASN A 69 -3.32 -4.95 16.53
C ASN A 69 -3.13 -6.26 15.75
N LEU A 70 -2.63 -7.30 16.41
CA LEU A 70 -2.45 -8.60 15.79
C LEU A 70 -3.79 -9.19 15.34
N ILE A 71 -4.76 -9.28 16.25
CA ILE A 71 -6.09 -9.82 15.97
C ILE A 71 -6.79 -9.01 14.88
N TYR A 72 -6.75 -7.68 14.98
CA TYR A 72 -7.37 -6.79 14.01
C TYR A 72 -6.73 -6.91 12.62
N SER A 73 -5.40 -6.98 12.54
CA SER A 73 -4.69 -7.19 11.27
C SER A 73 -5.05 -8.51 10.60
N PHE A 74 -5.31 -9.57 11.39
CA PHE A 74 -5.75 -10.86 10.88
C PHE A 74 -7.20 -10.82 10.35
N VAL A 75 -8.10 -10.12 11.06
CA VAL A 75 -9.46 -9.86 10.57
C VAL A 75 -9.42 -9.10 9.24
N LEU A 76 -8.58 -8.07 9.14
CA LEU A 76 -8.39 -7.29 7.90
C LEU A 76 -7.82 -8.12 6.76
N PHE A 77 -6.88 -9.02 7.04
CA PHE A 77 -6.33 -9.95 6.05
C PHE A 77 -7.44 -10.83 5.45
N ILE A 78 -8.24 -11.49 6.29
CA ILE A 78 -9.37 -12.32 5.85
C ILE A 78 -10.38 -11.48 5.04
N GLN A 79 -10.74 -10.31 5.55
CA GLN A 79 -11.65 -9.38 4.89
C GLN A 79 -11.14 -8.99 3.50
N THR A 80 -9.85 -8.69 3.38
CA THR A 80 -9.21 -8.27 2.12
C THR A 80 -9.24 -9.39 1.09
N LEU A 81 -8.92 -10.63 1.48
CA LEU A 81 -8.98 -11.79 0.58
C LEU A 81 -10.41 -12.07 0.09
N ILE A 82 -11.40 -11.93 0.96
CA ILE A 82 -12.80 -12.12 0.61
C ILE A 82 -13.27 -11.02 -0.36
N LEU A 83 -12.94 -9.76 -0.08
CA LEU A 83 -13.28 -8.63 -0.96
C LEU A 83 -12.58 -8.76 -2.31
N PHE A 84 -11.32 -9.20 -2.33
CA PHE A 84 -10.62 -9.53 -3.57
C PHE A 84 -11.39 -10.57 -4.40
N ARG A 85 -11.81 -11.67 -3.77
CA ARG A 85 -12.60 -12.72 -4.44
C ARG A 85 -13.90 -12.17 -5.01
N ILE A 86 -14.60 -11.30 -4.27
CA ILE A 86 -15.85 -10.68 -4.73
C ILE A 86 -15.61 -9.79 -5.94
N VAL A 87 -14.62 -8.90 -5.88
CA VAL A 87 -14.28 -8.00 -7.00
C VAL A 87 -13.83 -8.81 -8.20
N TYR A 88 -13.06 -9.90 -8.01
CA TYR A 88 -12.68 -10.81 -9.08
C TYR A 88 -13.90 -11.51 -9.72
N LEU A 89 -14.88 -11.95 -8.92
CA LEU A 89 -16.11 -12.56 -9.45
C LEU A 89 -16.93 -11.58 -10.30
N ILE A 90 -16.91 -10.29 -9.94
CA ILE A 90 -17.61 -9.22 -10.66
C ILE A 90 -16.85 -8.82 -11.93
N ASN A 91 -15.53 -8.62 -11.84
CA ASN A 91 -14.70 -8.08 -12.92
C ASN A 91 -14.24 -9.15 -13.93
N GLN A 92 -13.96 -10.37 -13.45
CA GLN A 92 -13.36 -11.48 -14.20
C GLN A 92 -12.00 -11.17 -14.87
N GLU A 93 -11.34 -10.07 -14.55
CA GLU A 93 -10.02 -9.73 -15.08
C GLU A 93 -8.90 -10.51 -14.37
N LYS A 94 -8.06 -11.20 -15.16
CA LYS A 94 -6.90 -11.95 -14.65
C LYS A 94 -5.83 -11.06 -14.03
N ASN A 95 -5.74 -9.79 -14.44
CA ASN A 95 -4.73 -8.86 -13.94
C ASN A 95 -4.86 -8.58 -12.43
N LEU A 96 -6.03 -8.82 -11.84
CA LEU A 96 -6.24 -8.75 -10.39
C LEU A 96 -5.31 -9.72 -9.64
N PHE A 97 -4.95 -10.87 -10.21
CA PHE A 97 -4.01 -11.79 -9.55
C PHE A 97 -2.61 -11.20 -9.37
N TYR A 98 -2.16 -10.27 -10.22
CA TYR A 98 -0.90 -9.57 -10.00
C TYR A 98 -0.95 -8.68 -8.77
N LEU A 99 -2.10 -8.02 -8.51
CA LEU A 99 -2.31 -7.23 -7.29
C LEU A 99 -2.32 -8.12 -6.05
N LEU A 100 -2.99 -9.27 -6.10
CA LEU A 100 -2.98 -10.22 -5.00
C LEU A 100 -1.58 -10.78 -4.75
N PHE A 101 -0.85 -11.12 -5.81
CA PHE A 101 0.53 -11.60 -5.71
C PHE A 101 1.43 -10.55 -5.07
N ALA A 102 1.37 -9.29 -5.54
CA ALA A 102 2.12 -8.19 -4.95
C ALA A 102 1.78 -7.99 -3.47
N TYR A 103 0.50 -8.10 -3.10
CA TYR A 103 0.05 -8.06 -1.71
C TYR A 103 0.67 -9.18 -0.87
N ILE A 104 0.61 -10.43 -1.33
CA ILE A 104 1.19 -11.58 -0.63
C ILE A 104 2.71 -11.43 -0.47
N VAL A 105 3.42 -11.00 -1.52
CA VAL A 105 4.87 -10.75 -1.45
C VAL A 105 5.17 -9.65 -0.42
N THR A 106 4.38 -8.58 -0.39
CA THR A 106 4.55 -7.50 0.59
C THR A 106 4.34 -8.00 2.02
N LEU A 107 3.35 -8.86 2.25
CA LEU A 107 3.13 -9.49 3.55
C LEU A 107 4.31 -10.40 3.97
N LEU A 108 4.85 -11.19 3.05
CA LEU A 108 6.01 -12.04 3.31
C LEU A 108 7.26 -11.21 3.67
N LEU A 109 7.48 -10.09 2.98
CA LEU A 109 8.57 -9.17 3.31
C LEU A 109 8.35 -8.48 4.66
N ALA A 110 7.10 -8.09 4.95
CA ALA A 110 6.75 -7.46 6.22
C ALA A 110 6.93 -8.40 7.43
N TYR A 111 6.85 -9.73 7.23
CA TYR A 111 7.10 -10.75 8.26
C TYR A 111 8.44 -10.59 8.97
N LEU A 112 9.44 -10.01 8.29
CA LEU A 112 10.76 -9.77 8.84
C LEU A 112 10.85 -8.52 9.73
N SER A 113 9.79 -7.73 9.83
CA SER A 113 9.78 -6.45 10.57
C SER A 113 9.14 -6.57 11.96
N SER A 114 9.63 -5.78 12.92
CA SER A 114 9.04 -5.63 14.26
C SER A 114 7.65 -4.97 14.26
N TYR A 115 7.23 -4.38 13.14
CA TYR A 115 5.95 -3.68 12.95
C TYR A 115 4.95 -4.48 12.10
N LEU A 116 5.08 -5.82 12.10
CA LEU A 116 4.33 -6.74 11.27
C LEU A 116 2.82 -6.44 11.18
N SER A 117 2.13 -6.34 12.32
CA SER A 117 0.68 -6.15 12.37
C SER A 117 0.22 -4.84 11.74
N LEU A 118 1.05 -3.79 11.86
CA LEU A 118 0.72 -2.47 11.33
C LEU A 118 0.94 -2.42 9.82
N PHE A 119 2.05 -2.99 9.31
CA PHE A 119 2.27 -3.15 7.88
C PHE A 119 1.20 -4.03 7.22
N PHE A 120 0.78 -5.11 7.89
CA PHE A 120 -0.33 -5.95 7.44
C PHE A 120 -1.62 -5.15 7.30
N SER A 121 -1.93 -4.31 8.29
CA SER A 121 -3.13 -3.47 8.25
C SER A 121 -3.06 -2.43 7.13
N LEU A 122 -1.94 -1.70 6.99
CA LEU A 122 -1.75 -0.69 5.96
C LEU A 122 -1.87 -1.25 4.53
N THR A 123 -1.18 -2.37 4.27
CA THR A 123 -1.22 -3.03 2.96
C THR A 123 -2.61 -3.57 2.63
N SER A 124 -3.33 -4.08 3.64
CA SER A 124 -4.72 -4.54 3.50
C SER A 124 -5.66 -3.40 3.13
N PHE A 125 -5.58 -2.27 3.84
CA PHE A 125 -6.38 -1.08 3.51
C PHE A 125 -6.03 -0.52 2.13
N PHE A 126 -4.75 -0.49 1.76
CA PHE A 126 -4.33 -0.06 0.42
C PHE A 126 -4.94 -0.94 -0.67
N LEU A 127 -4.91 -2.27 -0.50
CA LEU A 127 -5.54 -3.18 -1.46
C LEU A 127 -7.06 -2.99 -1.51
N ILE A 128 -7.73 -2.82 -0.36
CA ILE A 128 -9.18 -2.53 -0.32
C ILE A 128 -9.51 -1.21 -1.05
N LEU A 129 -8.67 -0.19 -0.93
CA LEU A 129 -8.82 1.07 -1.64
C LEU A 129 -8.75 0.86 -3.17
N VAL A 130 -7.73 0.14 -3.63
CA VAL A 130 -7.56 -0.19 -5.07
C VAL A 130 -8.76 -1.01 -5.58
N LEU A 131 -9.18 -2.03 -4.83
CA LEU A 131 -10.36 -2.85 -5.17
C LEU A 131 -11.65 -2.01 -5.24
N SER A 132 -11.79 -1.03 -4.35
CA SER A 132 -12.92 -0.10 -4.37
C SER A 132 -12.92 0.77 -5.62
N PHE A 133 -11.76 1.30 -6.03
CA PHE A 133 -11.66 2.06 -7.29
C PHE A 133 -11.96 1.22 -8.53
N ILE A 134 -11.51 -0.03 -8.55
CA ILE A 134 -11.84 -0.98 -9.61
C ILE A 134 -13.35 -1.18 -9.67
N LEU A 135 -14.00 -1.40 -8.53
CA LEU A 135 -15.45 -1.59 -8.45
C LEU A 135 -16.25 -0.35 -8.89
N ILE A 136 -15.78 0.88 -8.57
CA ILE A 136 -16.36 2.14 -9.08
C ILE A 136 -16.35 2.18 -10.61
N ARG A 137 -15.27 1.69 -11.24
CA ARG A 137 -15.09 1.75 -12.69
C ARG A 137 -15.96 0.74 -13.45
N ILE A 138 -16.20 -0.43 -12.87
CA ILE A 138 -16.83 -1.55 -13.57
C ILE A 138 -18.36 -1.44 -13.56
N SER A 139 -18.96 -0.98 -12.47
CA SER A 139 -20.40 -1.12 -12.28
C SER A 139 -21.03 0.05 -11.55
N ASP A 140 -21.94 0.74 -12.24
CA ASP A 140 -22.77 1.79 -11.65
C ASP A 140 -23.64 1.27 -10.49
N SER A 141 -24.04 -0.01 -10.54
CA SER A 141 -24.82 -0.66 -9.48
C SER A 141 -24.07 -0.71 -8.14
N TYR A 142 -22.75 -0.95 -8.17
CA TYR A 142 -21.94 -1.06 -6.97
C TYR A 142 -21.28 0.26 -6.57
N LYS A 143 -21.52 1.35 -7.30
CA LYS A 143 -20.79 2.62 -7.15
C LYS A 143 -20.87 3.20 -5.74
N ASN A 144 -22.06 3.23 -5.12
CA ASN A 144 -22.20 3.75 -3.75
C ASN A 144 -21.48 2.88 -2.72
N ALA A 145 -21.58 1.56 -2.84
CA ALA A 145 -20.84 0.62 -1.98
C ALA A 145 -19.33 0.80 -2.17
N ALA A 146 -18.88 0.95 -3.41
CA ALA A 146 -17.48 1.15 -3.73
C ALA A 146 -16.94 2.50 -3.21
N TYR A 147 -17.73 3.58 -3.28
CA TYR A 147 -17.37 4.84 -2.61
C TYR A 147 -17.28 4.70 -1.09
N ALA A 148 -18.24 4.01 -0.46
CA ALA A 148 -18.19 3.75 0.97
C ALA A 148 -16.95 2.92 1.37
N GLY A 149 -16.60 1.92 0.54
CA GLY A 149 -15.38 1.11 0.72
C GLY A 149 -14.10 1.92 0.55
N GLY A 150 -14.07 2.83 -0.44
CA GLY A 150 -12.97 3.76 -0.65
C GLY A 150 -12.80 4.73 0.52
N ILE A 151 -13.89 5.32 1.04
CA ILE A 151 -13.86 6.19 2.23
C ILE A 151 -13.33 5.41 3.44
N TYR A 152 -13.86 4.21 3.69
CA TYR A 152 -13.39 3.32 4.76
C TYR A 152 -11.88 3.06 4.66
N ALA A 153 -11.38 2.71 3.48
CA ALA A 153 -9.97 2.44 3.27
C ALA A 153 -9.10 3.70 3.42
N CYS A 154 -9.52 4.85 2.87
CA CYS A 154 -8.80 6.12 3.00
C CYS A 154 -8.68 6.57 4.45
N VAL A 155 -9.79 6.61 5.19
CA VAL A 155 -9.78 7.01 6.61
C VAL A 155 -8.89 6.06 7.41
N SER A 156 -9.01 4.76 7.17
CA SER A 156 -8.22 3.76 7.88
C SER A 156 -6.73 3.82 7.54
N LEU A 157 -6.36 4.15 6.30
CA LEU A 157 -4.97 4.39 5.91
C LEU A 157 -4.40 5.60 6.64
N ILE A 158 -5.11 6.72 6.67
CA ILE A 158 -4.67 7.93 7.38
C ILE A 158 -4.44 7.62 8.87
N LEU A 159 -5.40 6.93 9.51
CA LEU A 159 -5.27 6.51 10.91
C LEU A 159 -4.11 5.51 11.11
N GLY A 160 -3.91 4.58 10.19
CA GLY A 160 -2.78 3.64 10.23
C GLY A 160 -1.43 4.34 10.10
N PHE A 161 -1.32 5.37 9.25
CA PHE A 161 -0.12 6.20 9.16
C PHE A 161 0.12 7.02 10.43
N LEU A 162 -0.93 7.55 11.06
CA LEU A 162 -0.80 8.23 12.35
C LEU A 162 -0.28 7.27 13.44
N LEU A 163 -0.76 6.02 13.48
CA LEU A 163 -0.22 5.00 14.40
C LEU A 163 1.24 4.66 14.10
N LEU A 164 1.63 4.58 12.83
CA LEU A 164 3.03 4.34 12.45
C LEU A 164 3.95 5.44 12.99
N LEU A 165 3.46 6.69 13.02
CA LEU A 165 4.15 7.85 13.57
C LEU A 165 4.08 7.93 15.11
N GLY A 166 3.44 6.96 15.77
CA GLY A 166 3.30 6.92 17.22
C GLY A 166 2.16 7.78 17.78
N PHE A 167 1.24 8.25 16.92
CA PHE A 167 0.09 9.04 17.36
C PHE A 167 -1.16 8.18 17.50
N GLY A 168 -1.83 8.35 18.64
CA GLY A 168 -3.14 7.76 18.93
C GLY A 168 -3.09 6.34 19.49
N GLU A 169 -4.28 5.83 19.79
CA GLU A 169 -4.48 4.51 20.39
C GLU A 169 -5.01 3.52 19.35
N PRO A 170 -4.40 2.34 19.19
CA PRO A 170 -4.81 1.38 18.16
C PRO A 170 -6.28 0.97 18.25
N PHE A 171 -6.79 0.78 19.47
CA PHE A 171 -8.18 0.40 19.70
C PHE A 171 -9.17 1.49 19.25
N LEU A 172 -8.85 2.76 19.49
CA LEU A 172 -9.67 3.89 19.03
C LEU A 172 -9.75 3.91 17.51
N TYR A 173 -8.60 3.80 16.84
CA TYR A 173 -8.55 3.86 15.39
C TYR A 173 -9.21 2.65 14.74
N GLY A 174 -9.03 1.45 15.30
CA GLY A 174 -9.76 0.25 14.88
C GLY A 174 -11.28 0.40 15.05
N THR A 175 -11.73 1.07 16.12
CA THR A 175 -13.16 1.36 16.33
C THR A 175 -13.70 2.32 15.25
N ILE A 176 -12.96 3.38 14.92
CA ILE A 176 -13.33 4.32 13.85
C ILE A 176 -13.36 3.59 12.49
N SER A 177 -12.34 2.79 12.18
CA SER A 177 -12.31 1.97 10.97
C SER A 177 -13.50 1.02 10.88
N ASN A 178 -13.86 0.34 11.97
CA ASN A 178 -15.04 -0.54 12.01
C ASN A 178 -16.35 0.23 11.78
N PHE A 179 -16.47 1.45 12.29
CA PHE A 179 -17.64 2.30 12.03
C PHE A 179 -17.80 2.59 10.53
N PHE A 180 -16.74 2.97 9.83
CA PHE A 180 -16.80 3.17 8.37
C PHE A 180 -17.03 1.87 7.60
N PHE A 181 -16.48 0.74 8.10
CA PHE A 181 -16.75 -0.57 7.52
C PHE A 181 -18.23 -0.96 7.64
N LEU A 182 -18.90 -0.62 8.75
CA LEU A 182 -20.34 -0.83 8.92
C LEU A 182 -21.15 -0.14 7.80
N PHE A 183 -20.81 1.12 7.47
CA PHE A 183 -21.44 1.81 6.34
C PHE A 183 -21.18 1.12 5.01
N PHE A 184 -19.95 0.68 4.77
CA PHE A 184 -19.61 -0.08 3.58
C PHE A 184 -20.47 -1.34 3.46
N VAL A 185 -20.60 -2.14 4.53
CA VAL A 185 -21.43 -3.34 4.56
C VAL A 185 -22.90 -3.01 4.27
N TYR A 186 -23.44 -1.97 4.90
CA TYR A 186 -24.82 -1.53 4.67
C TYR A 186 -25.06 -1.17 3.19
N PHE A 187 -24.22 -0.33 2.59
CA PHE A 187 -24.37 0.07 1.19
C PHE A 187 -24.14 -1.10 0.23
N PHE A 188 -23.20 -1.99 0.54
CA PHE A 188 -22.94 -3.19 -0.27
C PHE A 188 -24.16 -4.10 -0.33
N LEU A 189 -24.77 -4.41 0.83
CA LEU A 189 -25.98 -5.23 0.90
C LEU A 189 -27.18 -4.57 0.23
N LYS A 190 -27.32 -3.24 0.34
CA LYS A 190 -28.39 -2.49 -0.35
C LYS A 190 -28.26 -2.57 -1.87
N ASN A 191 -27.05 -2.51 -2.39
CA ASN A 191 -26.80 -2.40 -3.83
C ASN A 191 -26.73 -3.74 -4.57
N ILE A 192 -26.49 -4.84 -3.86
CA ILE A 192 -26.36 -6.18 -4.44
C ILE A 192 -27.62 -6.64 -5.20
N CYS A 193 -28.78 -6.08 -4.86
CA CYS A 193 -30.06 -6.34 -5.53
C CYS A 193 -30.17 -5.79 -6.95
N SER A 194 -29.40 -4.75 -7.28
CA SER A 194 -29.83 -3.84 -8.34
C SER A 194 -29.68 -4.38 -9.76
N LYS A 195 -28.78 -5.34 -10.04
CA LYS A 195 -28.66 -6.00 -11.37
C LYS A 195 -28.02 -7.40 -11.28
N PRO A 196 -28.43 -8.36 -12.13
CA PRO A 196 -27.79 -9.66 -12.22
C PRO A 196 -26.34 -9.55 -12.74
N LEU A 197 -25.45 -10.41 -12.23
CA LEU A 197 -24.02 -10.55 -12.62
C LEU A 197 -23.78 -10.88 -14.09
N THR A 198 -24.84 -11.06 -14.86
CA THR A 198 -24.83 -11.31 -16.29
C THR A 198 -25.03 -10.01 -17.05
N HIS A 199 -24.01 -9.15 -17.08
CA HIS A 199 -23.87 -8.24 -18.20
C HIS A 199 -22.42 -8.17 -18.64
N LYS A 200 -22.10 -9.08 -19.55
CA LYS A 200 -21.05 -8.93 -20.56
C LYS A 200 -21.53 -7.91 -21.62
N GLU A 201 -22.05 -6.76 -21.18
CA GLU A 201 -22.41 -5.65 -22.07
C GLU A 201 -21.54 -4.47 -21.74
N SER A 202 -20.38 -4.46 -22.39
CA SER A 202 -19.70 -3.25 -22.85
C SER A 202 -18.33 -3.68 -23.38
N SER A 203 -18.33 -4.37 -24.51
CA SER A 203 -17.14 -4.50 -25.34
C SER A 203 -16.84 -3.23 -26.14
N ASN A 204 -17.46 -2.07 -25.86
CA ASN A 204 -17.22 -0.84 -26.63
C ASN A 204 -17.53 0.50 -25.92
N ILE A 205 -17.64 0.57 -24.59
CA ILE A 205 -17.45 1.88 -23.94
C ILE A 205 -15.93 2.11 -23.96
N ILE A 206 -15.47 2.95 -24.89
CA ILE A 206 -14.16 3.60 -24.81
C ILE A 206 -14.18 4.35 -23.47
N GLN A 207 -13.79 3.66 -22.40
CA GLN A 207 -13.65 4.23 -21.07
C GLN A 207 -12.51 5.22 -21.18
N LYS A 208 -12.88 6.48 -21.42
CA LYS A 208 -11.98 7.62 -21.31
C LYS A 208 -11.42 7.54 -19.89
N GLU A 209 -10.15 7.14 -19.76
CA GLU A 209 -9.50 7.09 -18.46
C GLU A 209 -9.75 8.42 -17.76
N SER A 210 -10.19 8.38 -16.50
CA SER A 210 -10.42 9.63 -15.78
C SER A 210 -9.11 10.40 -15.74
N ASN A 211 -9.16 11.72 -15.96
CA ASN A 211 -7.96 12.56 -15.94
C ASN A 211 -7.17 12.39 -14.63
N LEU A 212 -7.87 12.10 -13.52
CA LEU A 212 -7.28 11.80 -12.22
C LEU A 212 -6.50 10.48 -12.23
N MET A 213 -7.04 9.41 -12.83
CA MET A 213 -6.33 8.13 -12.91
C MET A 213 -5.09 8.23 -13.81
N LEU A 214 -5.20 8.95 -14.93
CA LEU A 214 -4.05 9.30 -15.79
C LEU A 214 -3.00 10.07 -14.99
N PHE A 215 -3.41 11.09 -14.23
CA PHE A 215 -2.52 11.85 -13.38
C PHE A 215 -1.82 10.97 -12.34
N VAL A 216 -2.55 10.16 -11.58
CA VAL A 216 -1.96 9.27 -10.57
C VAL A 216 -0.97 8.29 -11.19
N ARG A 217 -1.29 7.71 -12.36
CA ARG A 217 -0.39 6.80 -13.09
C ARG A 217 0.92 7.50 -13.47
N TYR A 218 0.84 8.68 -14.08
CA TYR A 218 2.04 9.43 -14.48
C TYR A 218 2.80 9.97 -13.28
N PHE A 219 2.11 10.42 -12.23
CA PHE A 219 2.72 10.91 -11.01
C PHE A 219 3.52 9.83 -10.29
N LEU A 220 2.94 8.64 -10.10
CA LEU A 220 3.64 7.48 -9.54
C LEU A 220 4.84 7.08 -10.41
N PHE A 221 4.66 7.05 -11.74
CA PHE A 221 5.75 6.78 -12.66
C PHE A 221 6.90 7.78 -12.52
N ILE A 222 6.58 9.08 -12.46
CA ILE A 222 7.58 10.14 -12.29
C ILE A 222 8.31 9.98 -10.95
N ILE A 223 7.59 9.78 -9.83
CA ILE A 223 8.22 9.60 -8.51
C ILE A 223 9.16 8.40 -8.49
N VAL A 224 8.70 7.24 -8.97
CA VAL A 224 9.51 6.01 -8.98
C VAL A 224 10.74 6.18 -9.85
N LEU A 225 10.57 6.72 -11.07
CA LEU A 225 11.68 6.97 -11.97
C LEU A 225 12.68 7.96 -11.38
N THR A 226 12.20 9.04 -10.77
CA THR A 226 13.04 10.09 -10.20
C THR A 226 13.88 9.56 -9.04
N ASN A 227 13.28 8.80 -8.11
CA ASN A 227 14.00 8.19 -7.00
C ASN A 227 15.02 7.14 -7.48
N LEU A 228 14.67 6.34 -8.48
CA LEU A 228 15.59 5.36 -9.06
C LEU A 228 16.81 6.05 -9.70
N VAL A 229 16.57 7.11 -10.46
CA VAL A 229 17.66 7.89 -11.08
C VAL A 229 18.51 8.58 -10.02
N LEU A 230 17.90 9.15 -8.97
CA LEU A 230 18.61 9.76 -7.84
C LEU A 230 19.58 8.78 -7.17
N ILE A 231 19.07 7.62 -6.71
CA ILE A 231 19.88 6.60 -6.03
C ILE A 231 20.98 6.08 -6.94
N SER A 232 20.66 5.84 -8.23
CA SER A 232 21.65 5.39 -9.20
C SER A 232 22.75 6.43 -9.43
N THR A 233 22.39 7.72 -9.48
CA THR A 233 23.34 8.82 -9.69
C THR A 233 24.30 8.95 -8.51
N ILE A 234 23.78 8.97 -7.28
CA ILE A 234 24.59 9.01 -6.06
C ILE A 234 25.49 7.77 -5.99
N GLY A 235 24.95 6.60 -6.32
CA GLY A 235 25.73 5.37 -6.38
C GLY A 235 26.92 5.48 -7.34
N ILE A 236 26.73 6.04 -8.54
CA ILE A 236 27.81 6.26 -9.51
C ILE A 236 28.80 7.31 -9.01
N HIS A 237 28.32 8.40 -8.39
CA HIS A 237 29.14 9.46 -7.81
C HIS A 237 30.13 8.89 -6.79
N GLU A 238 29.62 8.22 -5.76
CA GLU A 238 30.46 7.64 -4.70
C GLU A 238 31.35 6.50 -5.19
N LEU A 239 30.86 5.67 -6.13
CA LEU A 239 31.65 4.61 -6.71
C LEU A 239 32.82 5.18 -7.54
N SER A 240 32.64 6.35 -8.16
CA SER A 240 33.70 7.00 -8.94
C SER A 240 34.84 7.49 -8.04
N HIS A 241 34.51 8.06 -6.88
CA HIS A 241 35.52 8.39 -5.87
C HIS A 241 36.34 7.17 -5.47
N VAL A 242 35.68 6.06 -5.13
CA VAL A 242 36.34 4.81 -4.71
C VAL A 242 37.14 4.17 -5.83
N ALA A 243 36.59 4.12 -7.04
CA ALA A 243 37.28 3.56 -8.20
C ALA A 243 38.57 4.33 -8.51
N THR A 244 38.52 5.67 -8.50
CA THR A 244 39.71 6.49 -8.72
C THR A 244 40.69 6.40 -7.55
N ALA A 245 40.21 6.35 -6.30
CA ALA A 245 41.07 6.16 -5.13
C ALA A 245 41.90 4.87 -5.19
N ARG A 246 41.30 3.76 -5.65
CA ARG A 246 42.01 2.48 -5.83
C ARG A 246 43.09 2.54 -6.91
N ILE A 247 42.95 3.38 -7.93
CA ILE A 247 43.99 3.55 -8.97
C ILE A 247 45.24 4.24 -8.38
N TYR A 248 45.06 5.06 -7.35
CA TYR A 248 46.15 5.72 -6.62
C TYR A 248 46.61 4.94 -5.38
N ASP A 249 46.30 3.64 -5.30
CA ASP A 249 46.64 2.75 -4.18
C ASP A 249 46.14 3.23 -2.80
N CYS A 250 45.04 3.98 -2.76
CA CYS A 250 44.42 4.40 -1.51
C CYS A 250 43.44 3.36 -0.96
N GLU A 251 43.40 3.22 0.36
CA GLU A 251 42.35 2.46 1.03
C GLU A 251 41.02 3.19 0.87
N SER A 252 39.99 2.46 0.45
CA SER A 252 38.69 3.05 0.12
C SER A 252 37.52 2.11 0.37
N ARG A 253 36.46 2.66 0.96
CA ARG A 253 35.18 1.98 1.16
C ARG A 253 34.01 2.92 0.84
N THR A 254 33.00 2.40 0.17
CA THR A 254 31.73 3.13 -0.06
C THR A 254 30.75 2.76 1.04
N ILE A 255 30.17 3.77 1.70
CA ILE A 255 29.14 3.60 2.72
C ILE A 255 27.81 4.11 2.15
N VAL A 256 26.98 3.16 1.69
CA VAL A 256 25.70 3.46 1.05
C VAL A 256 24.60 3.74 2.07
N TYR A 257 24.68 3.13 3.26
CA TYR A 257 23.72 3.31 4.34
C TYR A 257 24.43 3.44 5.68
N GLU A 258 24.34 4.63 6.29
CA GLU A 258 24.68 4.88 7.68
C GLU A 258 23.60 5.77 8.32
N ASN A 259 23.25 5.50 9.58
CA ASN A 259 22.18 6.20 10.26
C ASN A 259 22.47 7.71 10.37
N GLY A 260 21.65 8.52 9.71
CA GLY A 260 21.70 9.98 9.82
C GLY A 260 22.67 10.67 8.85
N ASN A 261 23.41 9.91 8.03
CA ASN A 261 24.36 10.46 7.07
C ASN A 261 23.90 10.22 5.63
N TYR A 262 24.18 11.18 4.75
CA TYR A 262 24.04 11.02 3.31
C TYR A 262 25.05 9.96 2.82
N PRO A 263 24.77 9.17 1.76
CA PRO A 263 25.75 8.23 1.22
C PRO A 263 27.10 8.91 0.97
N TYR A 264 28.18 8.27 1.39
CA TYR A 264 29.52 8.85 1.28
C TYR A 264 30.57 7.76 1.09
N SER A 265 31.75 8.17 0.64
CA SER A 265 32.92 7.31 0.51
C SER A 265 34.00 7.76 1.49
N GLU A 266 34.61 6.79 2.17
CA GLU A 266 35.79 7.03 2.98
C GLU A 266 37.02 6.63 2.19
N ILE A 267 37.98 7.55 2.10
CA ILE A 267 39.20 7.38 1.34
C ILE A 267 40.38 7.81 2.21
N ILE A 268 41.28 6.88 2.49
CA ILE A 268 42.50 7.10 3.26
C ILE A 268 43.67 7.00 2.28
N CYS A 269 44.33 8.14 2.02
CA CYS A 269 45.49 8.24 1.15
C CYS A 269 46.67 8.84 1.92
N ASP A 270 47.78 8.11 1.97
CA ASP A 270 49.04 8.59 2.56
C ASP A 270 49.72 9.64 1.66
N ASN A 271 49.50 9.56 0.35
CA ASN A 271 50.06 10.48 -0.64
C ASN A 271 49.05 11.58 -1.01
N LEU A 272 49.49 12.85 -1.00
CA LEU A 272 48.66 14.01 -1.38
C LEU A 272 48.47 14.14 -2.89
N THR A 273 49.33 13.52 -3.69
CA THR A 273 49.24 13.47 -5.15
C THR A 273 48.04 12.63 -5.59
N GLY A 274 46.95 13.29 -5.96
CA GLY A 274 45.75 12.64 -6.51
C GLY A 274 44.44 13.01 -5.83
N LYS A 275 44.47 13.67 -4.66
CA LYS A 275 43.23 14.02 -3.91
C LYS A 275 42.24 14.85 -4.72
N ILE A 276 42.74 15.82 -5.49
CA ILE A 276 41.91 16.65 -6.38
C ILE A 276 41.25 15.80 -7.46
N ILE A 277 42.00 14.86 -8.05
CA ILE A 277 41.49 13.98 -9.11
C ILE A 277 40.44 13.01 -8.55
N ILE A 278 40.68 12.47 -7.36
CA ILE A 278 39.73 11.59 -6.65
C ILE A 278 38.43 12.36 -6.32
N SER A 279 38.53 13.57 -5.78
CA SER A 279 37.37 14.41 -5.48
C SER A 279 36.62 14.84 -6.75
N LEU A 280 37.33 15.16 -7.84
CA LEU A 280 36.67 15.50 -9.10
C LEU A 280 36.05 14.29 -9.79
N ALA A 281 36.52 13.07 -9.54
CA ALA A 281 35.99 11.87 -10.18
C ALA A 281 34.51 11.62 -9.85
N GLY A 282 34.09 11.89 -8.61
CA GLY A 282 32.68 11.81 -8.20
C GLY A 282 31.78 12.75 -8.99
N VAL A 283 32.26 13.98 -9.26
CA VAL A 283 31.50 14.98 -10.00
C VAL A 283 31.55 14.74 -11.52
N ILE A 284 32.73 14.46 -12.07
CA ILE A 284 32.95 14.40 -13.52
C ILE A 284 32.31 13.15 -14.13
N THR A 285 32.42 11.99 -13.48
CA THR A 285 31.95 10.73 -14.07
C THR A 285 30.44 10.73 -14.33
N PRO A 286 29.57 11.11 -13.38
CA PRO A 286 28.14 11.22 -13.64
C PRO A 286 27.78 12.27 -14.69
N ILE A 287 28.52 13.38 -14.77
CA ILE A 287 28.32 14.41 -15.82
C ILE A 287 28.65 13.83 -17.20
N LEU A 288 29.79 13.13 -17.34
CA LEU A 288 30.17 12.50 -18.61
C LEU A 288 29.16 11.43 -19.02
N LEU A 289 28.70 10.61 -18.08
CA LEU A 289 27.66 9.62 -18.36
C LEU A 289 26.33 10.29 -18.76
N GLY A 290 25.95 11.36 -18.07
CA GLY A 290 24.79 12.18 -18.42
C GLY A 290 24.90 12.74 -19.83
N LEU A 291 26.03 13.36 -20.19
CA LEU A 291 26.28 13.88 -21.53
C LEU A 291 26.24 12.78 -22.60
N PHE A 292 26.82 11.62 -22.32
CA PHE A 292 26.78 10.47 -23.21
C PHE A 292 25.33 10.00 -23.46
N LEU A 293 24.54 9.85 -22.39
CA LEU A 293 23.12 9.52 -22.46
C LEU A 293 22.31 10.61 -23.17
N PHE A 294 22.67 11.88 -22.99
CA PHE A 294 22.01 13.00 -23.67
C PHE A 294 22.22 12.98 -25.18
N VAL A 295 23.43 12.65 -25.64
CA VAL A 295 23.79 12.64 -27.07
C VAL A 295 23.20 11.43 -27.78
N LEU A 296 23.35 10.24 -27.20
CA LEU A 296 22.90 8.98 -27.82
C LEU A 296 21.42 8.66 -27.57
N GLY A 297 20.84 9.27 -26.53
CA GLY A 297 19.51 8.97 -26.06
C GLY A 297 18.38 9.62 -26.87
N GLY A 298 17.27 8.91 -27.00
CA GLY A 298 15.99 9.48 -27.43
C GLY A 298 15.39 10.45 -26.41
N ARG A 299 14.23 11.03 -26.72
CA ARG A 299 13.56 12.06 -25.87
C ARG A 299 13.43 11.65 -24.39
N PHE A 300 13.12 10.39 -24.10
CA PHE A 300 13.01 9.87 -22.74
C PHE A 300 14.36 9.80 -22.01
N ILE A 301 15.39 9.27 -22.67
CA ILE A 301 16.74 9.14 -22.10
C ILE A 301 17.37 10.52 -21.85
N LYS A 302 17.08 11.52 -22.70
CA LYS A 302 17.50 12.90 -22.47
C LYS A 302 16.94 13.47 -21.16
N ALA A 303 15.68 13.19 -20.82
CA ALA A 303 15.11 13.62 -19.55
C ALA A 303 15.82 12.97 -18.35
N ILE A 304 16.17 11.68 -18.45
CA ILE A 304 16.97 10.98 -17.43
C ILE A 304 18.36 11.61 -17.31
N SER A 305 19.01 11.95 -18.43
CA SER A 305 20.33 12.59 -18.40
C SER A 305 20.33 13.93 -17.67
N PHE A 306 19.29 14.75 -17.84
CA PHE A 306 19.15 16.00 -17.11
C PHE A 306 18.95 15.78 -15.62
N LEU A 307 18.12 14.80 -15.23
CA LEU A 307 17.96 14.42 -13.83
C LEU A 307 19.28 13.95 -13.22
N MET A 308 20.04 13.13 -13.96
CA MET A 308 21.35 12.63 -13.51
C MET A 308 22.36 13.77 -13.30
N VAL A 309 22.46 14.71 -14.24
CA VAL A 309 23.33 15.89 -14.07
C VAL A 309 22.86 16.77 -12.90
N GLY A 310 21.55 17.02 -12.79
CA GLY A 310 20.98 17.84 -11.72
C GLY A 310 21.21 17.24 -10.33
N PHE A 311 20.96 15.94 -10.16
CA PHE A 311 21.22 15.25 -8.90
C PHE A 311 22.70 15.19 -8.56
N ASN A 312 23.56 15.00 -9.56
CA ASN A 312 24.99 15.02 -9.33
C ASN A 312 25.46 16.37 -8.78
N ILE A 313 24.97 17.49 -9.33
CA ILE A 313 25.31 18.85 -8.83
C ILE A 313 24.84 19.03 -7.38
N ILE A 314 23.70 18.46 -7.00
CA ILE A 314 23.20 18.52 -5.61
C ILE A 314 24.05 17.67 -4.66
N ALA A 315 24.58 16.54 -5.14
CA ALA A 315 25.40 15.62 -4.36
C ALA A 315 26.88 16.04 -4.25
N SER A 316 27.35 16.97 -5.10
CA SER A 316 28.72 17.48 -5.14
C SER A 316 28.95 18.60 -4.12
#